data_AF-A0A484MSC1-F1
#
_entry.id   AF-A0A484MSC1-F1
#
_cell.length_a   1.000
_cell.length_b   1.000
_cell.length_c   1.000
_cell.angle_alpha   90.00
_cell.angle_beta   90.00
_cell.angle_gamma   90.00
#
_symmetry.space_group_name_H-M   'P 1'
#
loop_
_entity.id
_entity.type
_entity.pdbx_description
1 polymer ?
#
loop_
_entity_poly.entity_id
_entity_poly.type
_entity_poly.pdbx_seq_one_letter_code
_entity_poly.pdbx_strand_id
1 'polypeptide(L)'
;MNSCAVALVEEFKDIVFSYGVSDEYSFVLKKDSILYERRASEIVSAIVSLFSSVYIMRWKDIFPQKDLRYPPYFDGRAVCYPSSKILQDYLAWRQVDCHINNQYNTCFWTLVKSGKSEIEAQKQLKGTQTREKNDLLSRYGIDYHSLPIIFRQGSSVFWDVEGIKAACSPNGAIEECYKKVVVEHCNIIEPNFWKDHPTILEEDAQ
;
A
#
# COMPACT_ATOMS: atom_id res chain seq x y z
N MET A 1 -7.55 5.83 -2.76
CA MET A 1 -6.57 4.73 -2.91
C MET A 1 -6.82 3.63 -1.89
N ASN A 2 -6.55 3.83 -0.59
CA ASN A 2 -6.68 2.76 0.41
C ASN A 2 -8.09 2.15 0.48
N SER A 3 -9.15 2.96 0.46
CA SER A 3 -10.54 2.45 0.43
C SER A 3 -10.83 1.59 -0.81
N CYS A 4 -10.15 1.86 -1.92
CA CYS A 4 -10.27 1.06 -3.13
C CYS A 4 -9.57 -0.29 -2.95
N ALA A 5 -8.36 -0.28 -2.37
CA ALA A 5 -7.63 -1.51 -2.06
C ALA A 5 -8.38 -2.40 -1.07
N VAL A 6 -8.99 -1.82 -0.02
CA VAL A 6 -9.85 -2.57 0.91
C VAL A 6 -10.99 -3.26 0.16
N ALA A 7 -11.72 -2.54 -0.69
CA ALA A 7 -12.80 -3.12 -1.48
C ALA A 7 -12.31 -4.25 -2.41
N LEU A 8 -11.11 -4.12 -2.99
CA LEU A 8 -10.53 -5.18 -3.82
C LEU A 8 -10.15 -6.42 -3.00
N VAL A 9 -9.56 -6.25 -1.82
CA VAL A 9 -9.21 -7.37 -0.93
C VAL A 9 -10.48 -8.05 -0.38
N GLU A 10 -11.55 -7.28 -0.16
CA GLU A 10 -12.86 -7.81 0.23
C GLU A 10 -13.53 -8.59 -0.90
N GLU A 11 -13.46 -8.11 -2.14
CA GLU A 11 -14.08 -8.74 -3.32
C GLU A 11 -13.28 -9.98 -3.79
N PHE A 12 -11.98 -9.81 -4.00
CA PHE A 12 -11.08 -10.86 -4.49
C PHE A 12 -10.37 -11.52 -3.30
N LYS A 13 -10.98 -12.55 -2.72
CA LYS A 13 -10.44 -13.29 -1.57
C LYS A 13 -9.07 -13.93 -1.82
N ASP A 14 -8.68 -14.10 -3.07
CA ASP A 14 -7.36 -14.61 -3.47
C ASP A 14 -6.24 -13.56 -3.29
N ILE A 15 -6.58 -12.28 -3.08
CA ILE A 15 -5.62 -11.23 -2.72
C ILE A 15 -5.30 -11.36 -1.23
N VAL A 16 -4.05 -11.71 -0.93
CA VAL A 16 -3.57 -11.97 0.44
C VAL A 16 -2.89 -10.76 1.07
N PHE A 17 -2.30 -9.90 0.24
CA PHE A 17 -1.60 -8.70 0.68
C PHE A 17 -1.72 -7.62 -0.38
N SER A 18 -1.70 -6.37 0.03
CA SER A 18 -1.65 -5.24 -0.89
C SER A 18 -0.83 -4.10 -0.29
N TYR A 19 -0.05 -3.43 -1.12
CA TYR A 19 0.79 -2.30 -0.71
C TYR A 19 0.58 -1.10 -1.63
N GLY A 20 0.31 0.07 -1.06
CA GLY A 20 0.07 1.29 -1.81
C GLY A 20 0.93 2.47 -1.36
N VAL A 21 1.39 3.25 -2.33
CA VAL A 21 2.10 4.51 -2.13
C VAL A 21 1.77 5.46 -3.28
N SER A 22 1.67 6.76 -3.00
CA SER A 22 1.36 7.76 -4.04
C SER A 22 0.07 7.40 -4.80
N ASP A 23 0.18 7.18 -6.10
CA ASP A 23 -0.83 6.84 -7.08
C ASP A 23 -0.75 5.37 -7.53
N GLU A 24 0.11 4.56 -6.91
CA GLU A 24 0.28 3.14 -7.22
C GLU A 24 -0.23 2.22 -6.10
N TYR A 25 -0.68 1.02 -6.50
CA TYR A 25 -1.05 -0.06 -5.59
C TYR A 25 -0.62 -1.41 -6.17
N SER A 26 0.00 -2.24 -5.35
CA SER A 26 0.40 -3.60 -5.67
C SER A 26 -0.54 -4.58 -4.96
N PHE A 27 -1.06 -5.58 -5.68
CA PHE A 27 -1.93 -6.62 -5.14
C PHE A 27 -1.24 -7.98 -5.29
N VAL A 28 -1.06 -8.67 -4.17
CA VAL A 28 -0.44 -10.00 -4.12
C VAL A 28 -1.54 -11.04 -4.09
N LEU A 29 -1.56 -11.90 -5.10
CA LEU A 29 -2.43 -13.07 -5.12
C LEU A 29 -1.73 -14.27 -4.50
N LYS A 30 -2.49 -15.16 -3.86
CA LYS A 30 -2.00 -16.45 -3.37
C LYS A 30 -1.37 -17.26 -4.50
N LYS A 31 -0.28 -17.99 -4.20
CA LYS A 31 0.53 -18.71 -5.19
C LYS A 31 -0.29 -19.73 -6.00
N ASP A 32 -1.23 -20.39 -5.34
CA ASP A 32 -2.13 -21.45 -5.83
C ASP A 32 -3.46 -20.90 -6.39
N SER A 33 -3.59 -19.58 -6.53
CA SER A 33 -4.81 -18.95 -7.07
C SER A 33 -5.20 -19.53 -8.43
N ILE A 34 -6.48 -19.82 -8.58
CA ILE A 34 -7.08 -20.21 -9.87
C ILE A 34 -7.96 -19.10 -10.44
N LEU A 35 -7.86 -17.88 -9.87
CA LEU A 35 -8.64 -16.73 -10.27
C LEU A 35 -8.47 -16.48 -11.77
N TYR A 36 -9.61 -16.45 -12.50
CA TYR A 36 -9.65 -16.29 -13.95
C TYR A 36 -8.72 -17.23 -14.72
N GLU A 37 -8.58 -18.48 -14.27
CA GLU A 37 -7.68 -19.48 -14.88
C GLU A 37 -6.22 -18.99 -14.99
N ARG A 38 -5.82 -18.07 -14.10
CA ARG A 38 -4.50 -17.43 -14.09
C ARG A 38 -4.20 -16.61 -15.37
N ARG A 39 -5.22 -16.22 -16.13
CA ARG A 39 -5.09 -15.37 -17.31
C ARG A 39 -4.76 -13.95 -16.88
N ALA A 40 -3.51 -13.55 -17.07
CA ALA A 40 -2.99 -12.25 -16.67
C ALA A 40 -3.85 -11.06 -17.16
N SER A 41 -4.33 -11.10 -18.41
CA SER A 41 -5.18 -10.05 -18.97
C SER A 41 -6.54 -9.92 -18.27
N GLU A 42 -7.11 -11.02 -17.79
CA GLU A 42 -8.40 -11.00 -17.09
C GLU A 42 -8.23 -10.55 -15.64
N ILE A 43 -7.18 -11.04 -14.96
CA ILE A 43 -6.85 -10.60 -13.60
C ILE A 43 -6.60 -9.09 -13.59
N VAL A 44 -5.75 -8.59 -14.50
CA VAL A 44 -5.41 -7.17 -14.58
C VAL A 44 -6.65 -6.33 -14.92
N SER A 45 -7.44 -6.74 -15.92
CA SER A 45 -8.62 -5.96 -16.31
C SER A 45 -9.69 -5.92 -15.22
N ALA A 46 -9.93 -7.03 -14.50
CA ALA A 46 -10.86 -7.09 -13.37
C ALA A 46 -10.41 -6.19 -12.21
N ILE A 47 -9.14 -6.29 -11.81
CA ILE A 47 -8.56 -5.46 -10.73
C ILE A 47 -8.64 -3.97 -11.09
N VAL A 48 -8.17 -3.58 -12.28
CA VAL A 48 -8.16 -2.18 -12.72
C VAL A 48 -9.58 -1.63 -12.85
N SER A 49 -10.51 -2.41 -13.41
CA SER A 49 -11.91 -2.00 -13.58
C SER A 49 -12.58 -1.76 -12.23
N LEU A 50 -12.44 -2.69 -11.29
CA LEU A 50 -13.01 -2.54 -9.95
C LEU A 50 -12.35 -1.37 -9.21
N PHE A 51 -11.02 -1.24 -9.28
CA PHE A 51 -10.30 -0.17 -8.60
C PHE A 51 -10.76 1.21 -9.09
N SER A 52 -10.86 1.39 -10.41
CA SER A 52 -11.33 2.62 -11.04
C SER A 52 -12.77 2.94 -10.63
N SER A 53 -13.66 1.94 -10.64
CA SER A 53 -15.06 2.09 -10.26
C SER A 53 -15.21 2.50 -8.80
N VAL A 54 -14.54 1.79 -7.89
CA VAL A 54 -14.56 2.10 -6.46
C VAL A 54 -13.94 3.47 -6.18
N TYR A 55 -12.88 3.86 -6.90
CA TYR A 55 -12.28 5.19 -6.75
C TYR A 55 -13.30 6.30 -7.01
N ILE A 56 -14.08 6.18 -8.09
CA ILE A 56 -15.14 7.15 -8.42
C ILE A 56 -16.25 7.11 -7.38
N MET A 57 -16.73 5.91 -7.01
CA MET A 57 -17.81 5.74 -6.04
C MET A 57 -17.46 6.33 -4.67
N ARG A 58 -16.21 6.14 -4.21
CA ARG A 58 -15.72 6.61 -2.92
C ARG A 58 -15.20 8.06 -2.94
N TRP A 59 -15.18 8.70 -4.11
CA TRP A 59 -14.60 10.05 -4.24
C TRP A 59 -15.29 11.06 -3.32
N LYS A 60 -16.62 11.05 -3.26
CA LYS A 60 -17.40 11.98 -2.44
C LYS A 60 -17.33 11.70 -0.95
N ASP A 61 -17.02 10.46 -0.55
CA ASP A 61 -16.78 10.11 0.85
C ASP A 61 -15.53 10.82 1.39
N ILE A 62 -14.51 10.99 0.55
CA ILE A 62 -13.21 11.57 0.91
C ILE A 62 -13.15 13.07 0.58
N PHE A 63 -13.75 13.48 -0.54
CA PHE A 63 -13.76 14.87 -1.00
C PHE A 63 -15.19 15.38 -1.24
N PRO A 64 -16.00 15.62 -0.18
CA PRO A 64 -17.40 15.99 -0.34
C PRO A 64 -17.61 17.25 -1.21
N GLN A 65 -16.73 18.24 -1.03
CA GLN A 65 -16.80 19.55 -1.67
C GLN A 65 -16.03 19.65 -3.00
N LYS A 66 -15.44 18.55 -3.49
CA LYS A 66 -14.68 18.56 -4.75
C LYS A 66 -15.35 17.63 -5.73
N ASP A 67 -15.70 18.13 -6.91
CA ASP A 67 -16.17 17.28 -8.01
C ASP A 67 -15.01 16.70 -8.80
N LEU A 68 -15.21 15.50 -9.34
CA LEU A 68 -14.32 14.94 -10.34
C LEU A 68 -14.43 15.79 -11.62
N ARG A 69 -13.29 16.33 -12.06
CA ARG A 69 -13.23 17.10 -13.31
C ARG A 69 -13.14 16.21 -14.55
N TYR A 70 -12.55 15.03 -14.38
CA TYR A 70 -12.37 14.01 -15.42
C TYR A 70 -12.38 12.64 -14.77
N PRO A 71 -12.76 11.58 -15.51
CA PRO A 71 -12.73 10.22 -15.00
C PRO A 71 -11.26 9.81 -14.71
N PRO A 72 -10.96 9.34 -13.50
CA PRO A 72 -9.66 8.73 -13.23
C PRO A 72 -9.55 7.41 -14.00
N TYR A 73 -8.33 7.08 -14.41
CA TYR A 73 -8.02 5.80 -15.03
C TYR A 73 -6.72 5.28 -14.43
N PHE A 74 -6.58 3.96 -14.43
CA PHE A 74 -5.42 3.27 -13.90
C PHE A 74 -4.90 2.31 -14.97
N ASP A 75 -3.58 2.21 -15.09
CA ASP A 75 -2.97 1.09 -15.79
C ASP A 75 -2.76 -0.08 -14.83
N GLY A 76 -2.39 -1.23 -15.37
CA GLY A 76 -2.11 -2.41 -14.56
C GLY A 76 -1.23 -3.38 -15.31
N ARG A 77 -0.45 -4.16 -14.56
CA ARG A 77 0.40 -5.22 -15.09
C ARG A 77 0.42 -6.39 -14.13
N ALA A 78 0.56 -7.61 -14.66
CA ALA A 78 0.81 -8.80 -13.87
C ALA A 78 2.31 -9.14 -13.91
N VAL A 79 2.88 -9.46 -12.75
CA VAL A 79 4.27 -9.91 -12.62
C VAL A 79 4.26 -11.18 -11.76
N CYS A 80 4.94 -12.23 -12.23
CA CYS A 80 5.04 -13.49 -11.50
C CYS A 80 6.37 -13.56 -10.76
N TYR A 81 6.31 -13.81 -9.45
CA TYR A 81 7.48 -14.07 -8.62
C TYR A 81 7.53 -15.55 -8.25
N PRO A 82 8.65 -16.26 -8.47
CA PRO A 82 8.72 -17.70 -8.28
C PRO A 82 8.90 -18.12 -6.82
N SER A 83 9.14 -17.19 -5.90
CA SER A 83 9.25 -17.48 -4.47
C SER A 83 8.78 -16.30 -3.61
N SER A 84 8.32 -16.60 -2.39
CA SER A 84 7.92 -15.60 -1.39
C SER A 84 9.07 -14.64 -1.05
N LYS A 85 10.32 -15.11 -1.09
CA LYS A 85 11.49 -14.26 -0.88
C LYS A 85 11.63 -13.16 -1.93
N ILE A 86 11.53 -13.49 -3.22
CA ILE A 86 11.64 -12.49 -4.30
C ILE A 86 10.44 -11.53 -4.26
N LEU A 87 9.26 -12.04 -3.90
CA LEU A 87 8.08 -11.20 -3.68
C LEU A 87 8.30 -10.20 -2.52
N GLN A 88 8.87 -10.64 -1.39
CA GLN A 88 9.23 -9.75 -0.28
C GLN A 88 10.27 -8.72 -0.71
N ASP A 89 11.29 -9.10 -1.49
CA ASP A 89 12.28 -8.17 -2.05
C ASP A 89 11.60 -7.10 -2.94
N TYR A 90 10.61 -7.49 -3.74
CA TYR A 90 9.81 -6.55 -4.54
C TYR A 90 9.03 -5.57 -3.65
N LEU A 91 8.33 -6.06 -2.62
CA LEU A 91 7.56 -5.21 -1.71
C LEU A 91 8.45 -4.27 -0.91
N ALA A 92 9.60 -4.78 -0.43
CA ALA A 92 10.62 -3.98 0.22
C ALA A 92 11.16 -2.89 -0.72
N TRP A 93 11.42 -3.21 -1.99
CA TRP A 93 11.83 -2.23 -3.00
C TRP A 93 10.78 -1.12 -3.17
N ARG A 94 9.49 -1.47 -3.21
CA ARG A 94 8.40 -0.47 -3.30
C ARG A 94 8.33 0.42 -2.06
N GLN A 95 8.59 -0.12 -0.87
CA GLN A 95 8.64 0.69 0.36
C GLN A 95 9.90 1.56 0.47
N VAL A 96 11.06 1.09 -0.02
CA VAL A 96 12.26 1.92 -0.13
C VAL A 96 12.02 3.09 -1.09
N ASP A 97 11.39 2.85 -2.22
CA ASP A 97 11.04 3.90 -3.18
C ASP A 97 10.06 4.93 -2.59
N CYS A 98 9.08 4.47 -1.79
CA CYS A 98 8.21 5.35 -0.99
C CYS A 98 9.03 6.32 -0.13
N HIS A 99 10.00 5.80 0.63
CA HIS A 99 10.82 6.61 1.52
C HIS A 99 11.64 7.65 0.76
N ILE A 100 12.28 7.25 -0.35
CA ILE A 100 13.11 8.12 -1.19
C ILE A 100 12.27 9.23 -1.80
N ASN A 101 11.13 8.88 -2.41
CA ASN A 101 10.26 9.83 -3.09
C ASN A 101 9.60 10.78 -2.10
N ASN A 102 9.12 10.29 -0.95
CA ASN A 102 8.51 11.14 0.07
C ASN A 102 9.51 12.15 0.64
N GLN A 103 10.74 11.72 0.97
CA GLN A 103 11.76 12.64 1.48
C GLN A 103 12.13 13.70 0.43
N TYR A 104 12.35 13.28 -0.81
CA TYR A 104 12.63 14.21 -1.90
C TYR A 104 11.49 15.21 -2.11
N ASN A 105 10.25 14.75 -2.20
CA ASN A 105 9.07 15.58 -2.43
C ASN A 105 8.81 16.55 -1.27
N THR A 106 9.04 16.11 -0.02
CA THR A 106 8.94 16.98 1.15
C THR A 106 9.94 18.13 1.04
N CYS A 107 11.20 17.84 0.71
CA CYS A 107 12.20 18.88 0.49
C CYS A 107 11.83 19.80 -0.67
N PHE A 108 11.42 19.22 -1.80
CA PHE A 108 11.10 19.93 -3.01
C PHE A 108 9.97 20.94 -2.79
N TRP A 109 8.84 20.48 -2.24
CA TRP A 109 7.69 21.36 -1.99
C TRP A 109 7.93 22.35 -0.85
N THR A 110 8.81 22.03 0.11
CA THR A 110 9.25 22.99 1.12
C THR A 110 10.02 24.15 0.48
N LEU A 111 10.94 23.86 -0.45
CA LEU A 111 11.68 24.88 -1.20
C LEU A 111 10.77 25.71 -2.11
N VAL A 112 9.83 25.08 -2.79
CA VAL A 112 8.86 25.80 -3.63
C VAL A 112 8.00 26.72 -2.76
N LYS A 113 7.51 26.23 -1.61
CA LYS A 113 6.74 27.03 -0.66
C LYS A 113 7.56 28.16 -0.03
N SER A 114 8.89 28.03 0.06
CA SER A 114 9.77 29.11 0.51
C SER A 114 10.04 30.18 -0.56
N GLY A 115 9.40 30.08 -1.73
CA GLY A 115 9.50 31.06 -2.81
C GLY A 115 10.48 30.71 -3.93
N LYS A 116 11.06 29.50 -3.93
CA LYS A 116 11.90 29.05 -5.06
C LYS A 116 11.05 28.56 -6.22
N SER A 117 11.54 28.72 -7.43
CA SER A 117 10.97 28.03 -8.58
C SER A 117 11.22 26.53 -8.51
N GLU A 118 10.39 25.75 -9.22
CA GLU A 118 10.55 24.30 -9.35
C GLU A 118 11.92 23.91 -9.90
N ILE A 119 12.46 24.68 -10.85
CA ILE A 119 13.77 24.47 -11.46
C ILE A 119 14.88 24.68 -10.43
N GLU A 120 14.79 25.73 -9.62
CA GLU A 120 15.76 26.01 -8.55
C GLU A 120 15.71 24.94 -7.46
N ALA A 121 14.52 24.51 -7.05
CA ALA A 121 14.33 23.44 -6.08
C ALA A 121 14.96 22.13 -6.59
N GLN A 122 14.69 21.74 -7.83
CA GLN A 122 15.27 20.55 -8.44
C GLN A 122 16.81 20.66 -8.53
N LYS A 123 17.33 21.81 -8.95
CA LYS A 123 18.78 22.04 -9.05
C LYS A 123 19.46 21.94 -7.68
N GLN A 124 18.83 22.45 -6.64
CA GLN A 124 19.36 22.38 -5.28
C GLN A 124 19.34 20.96 -4.70
N LEU A 125 18.31 20.17 -5.03
CA LEU A 125 18.21 18.79 -4.55
C LEU A 125 19.04 17.79 -5.37
N LYS A 126 19.52 18.20 -6.54
CA LYS A 126 20.32 17.35 -7.41
C LYS A 126 21.62 16.91 -6.71
N GLY A 127 21.83 15.60 -6.63
CA GLY A 127 23.02 15.00 -6.02
C GLY A 127 23.01 14.97 -4.49
N THR A 128 21.96 15.47 -3.84
CA THR A 128 21.88 15.49 -2.36
C THR A 128 21.67 14.11 -1.78
N GLN A 129 22.33 13.82 -0.66
CA GLN A 129 22.16 12.60 0.12
C GLN A 129 21.05 12.74 1.17
N THR A 130 20.64 11.63 1.76
CA THR A 130 19.59 11.57 2.80
C THR A 130 19.84 12.53 3.96
N ARG A 131 21.09 12.62 4.43
CA ARG A 131 21.48 13.53 5.52
C ARG A 131 21.27 14.99 5.14
N GLU A 132 21.72 15.39 3.96
CA GLU A 132 21.58 16.77 3.48
C GLU A 132 20.11 17.17 3.29
N LYS A 133 19.27 16.23 2.86
CA LYS A 133 17.81 16.41 2.80
C LYS A 133 17.21 16.63 4.18
N ASN A 134 17.59 15.84 5.19
CA ASN A 134 17.14 16.02 6.57
C ASN A 134 17.62 17.34 7.17
N ASP A 135 18.88 17.72 6.94
CA ASP A 135 19.42 19.00 7.39
C ASP A 135 18.68 20.17 6.72
N LEU A 136 18.32 20.04 5.44
CA LEU A 136 17.50 21.03 4.73
C LEU A 136 16.13 21.17 5.37
N LEU A 137 15.40 20.07 5.60
CA LEU A 137 14.08 20.10 6.25
C LEU A 137 14.15 20.72 7.65
N SER A 138 15.20 20.39 8.41
CA SER A 138 15.42 20.91 9.75
C SER A 138 15.57 22.44 9.76
N ARG A 139 16.19 23.05 8.74
CA ARG A 139 16.28 24.52 8.59
C ARG A 139 14.91 25.18 8.41
N TYR A 140 13.92 24.45 7.92
CA TYR A 140 12.53 24.90 7.82
C TYR A 140 11.66 24.42 9.00
N GLY A 141 12.28 23.90 10.06
CA GLY A 141 11.57 23.42 11.25
C GLY A 141 10.78 22.13 11.02
N ILE A 142 11.10 21.36 9.98
CA ILE A 142 10.45 20.09 9.67
C ILE A 142 11.37 18.93 10.07
N ASP A 143 10.93 18.11 11.03
CA ASP A 143 11.55 16.82 11.28
C ASP A 143 10.88 15.74 10.42
N TYR A 144 11.64 15.16 9.49
CA TYR A 144 11.15 14.10 8.62
C TYR A 144 10.60 12.91 9.42
N HIS A 145 11.23 12.53 10.53
CA HIS A 145 10.81 11.37 11.33
C HIS A 145 9.50 11.60 12.08
N SER A 146 9.09 12.85 12.24
CA SER A 146 7.80 13.24 12.83
C SER A 146 6.64 13.26 11.82
N LEU A 147 6.92 13.14 10.51
CA LEU A 147 5.88 13.15 9.49
C LEU A 147 4.91 11.96 9.66
N PRO A 148 3.64 12.12 9.26
CA PRO A 148 2.66 11.04 9.28
C PRO A 148 3.20 9.74 8.69
N ILE A 149 2.99 8.63 9.39
CA ILE A 149 3.60 7.33 9.04
C ILE A 149 3.16 6.88 7.65
N ILE A 150 1.90 7.14 7.27
CA ILE A 150 1.37 6.87 5.93
C ILE A 150 2.23 7.46 4.80
N PHE A 151 2.84 8.64 4.99
CA PHE A 151 3.70 9.25 3.98
C PHE A 151 5.10 8.62 3.95
N ARG A 152 5.56 8.08 5.07
CA ARG A 152 6.90 7.50 5.21
C ARG A 152 6.96 6.01 4.89
N GLN A 153 5.86 5.29 5.08
CA GLN A 153 5.79 3.84 4.98
C GLN A 153 4.75 3.34 4.00
N GLY A 154 3.94 4.21 3.38
CA GLY A 154 2.85 3.77 2.53
C GLY A 154 1.72 3.11 3.32
N SER A 155 0.92 2.27 2.66
CA SER A 155 -0.23 1.59 3.25
C SER A 155 -0.24 0.11 2.88
N SER A 156 -0.23 -0.74 3.89
CA SER A 156 -0.39 -2.19 3.79
C SER A 156 -1.84 -2.56 4.05
N VAL A 157 -2.43 -3.39 3.21
CA VAL A 157 -3.82 -3.87 3.33
C VAL A 157 -3.85 -5.38 3.22
N PHE A 158 -4.38 -6.04 4.24
CA PHE A 158 -4.39 -7.50 4.35
C PHE A 158 -5.48 -7.97 5.32
N TRP A 159 -5.74 -9.27 5.31
CA TRP A 159 -6.64 -9.91 6.27
C TRP A 159 -5.94 -10.16 7.59
N ASP A 160 -6.48 -9.61 8.67
CA ASP A 160 -6.00 -9.82 10.03
C ASP A 160 -7.06 -10.55 10.88
N VAL A 161 -6.58 -11.30 11.87
CA VAL A 161 -7.42 -12.11 12.77
C VAL A 161 -7.96 -11.22 13.88
N GLU A 162 -9.27 -10.98 13.90
CA GLU A 162 -9.90 -10.16 14.94
C GLU A 162 -10.55 -11.06 16.01
N GLY A 163 -9.72 -11.76 16.78
CA GLY A 163 -10.12 -12.49 17.99
C GLY A 163 -11.05 -13.70 17.78
N ILE A 164 -11.43 -14.33 18.90
CA ILE A 164 -12.29 -15.50 18.98
C ILE A 164 -13.66 -15.05 19.48
N LYS A 165 -14.73 -15.26 18.70
CA LYS A 165 -16.10 -15.19 19.24
C LYS A 165 -16.49 -16.58 19.72
N ALA A 166 -16.71 -16.70 21.04
CA ALA A 166 -17.37 -17.88 21.59
C ALA A 166 -18.85 -17.83 21.22
N ALA A 167 -19.27 -18.62 20.22
CA ALA A 167 -20.68 -18.84 19.95
C ALA A 167 -21.17 -19.98 20.85
N CYS A 168 -22.16 -19.71 21.72
CA CYS A 168 -22.84 -20.75 22.48
C CYS A 168 -23.74 -21.57 21.54
N SER A 169 -23.24 -22.72 21.08
CA SER A 169 -24.06 -23.72 20.40
C SER A 169 -24.58 -24.75 21.41
N PRO A 170 -25.78 -25.34 21.22
CA PRO A 170 -26.33 -26.36 22.13
C PRO A 170 -25.43 -27.61 22.28
N ASN A 171 -24.49 -27.81 21.35
CA ASN A 171 -23.57 -28.96 21.31
C ASN A 171 -22.11 -28.63 21.69
N GLY A 172 -21.85 -27.45 22.28
CA GLY A 172 -20.51 -27.00 22.67
C GLY A 172 -20.12 -25.65 22.08
N ALA A 173 -19.10 -25.02 22.65
CA ALA A 173 -18.56 -23.75 22.14
C ALA A 173 -17.84 -24.00 20.81
N ILE A 174 -18.31 -23.36 19.74
CA ILE A 174 -17.56 -23.28 18.48
C ILE A 174 -16.84 -21.94 18.51
N GLU A 175 -15.52 -21.99 18.53
CA GLU A 175 -14.66 -20.81 18.39
C GLU A 175 -14.58 -20.44 16.91
N GLU A 176 -15.39 -19.48 16.47
CA GLU A 176 -15.26 -18.90 15.13
C GLU A 176 -14.26 -17.75 15.18
N CYS A 177 -13.11 -17.97 14.54
CA CYS A 177 -12.13 -16.95 14.21
C CYS A 177 -12.62 -16.18 12.99
N TYR A 178 -12.89 -14.88 13.13
CA TYR A 178 -13.31 -14.05 12.01
C TYR A 178 -12.17 -13.12 11.58
N LYS A 179 -11.90 -13.11 10.27
CA LYS A 179 -10.90 -12.23 9.66
C LYS A 179 -11.55 -10.93 9.20
N LYS A 180 -10.86 -9.80 9.36
CA LYS A 180 -11.24 -8.51 8.77
C LYS A 180 -10.11 -7.96 7.90
N VAL A 181 -10.45 -7.13 6.93
CA VAL A 181 -9.43 -6.38 6.19
C VAL A 181 -8.98 -5.19 7.03
N VAL A 182 -7.68 -5.08 7.28
CA VAL A 182 -7.07 -3.96 8.01
C VAL A 182 -6.25 -3.10 7.06
N VAL A 183 -6.07 -1.83 7.43
CA VAL A 183 -5.14 -0.90 6.76
C VAL A 183 -4.10 -0.48 7.78
N GLU A 184 -2.85 -0.82 7.52
CA GLU A 184 -1.73 -0.52 8.42
C GLU A 184 -0.65 0.28 7.70
N HIS A 185 0.15 1.00 8.50
CA HIS A 185 1.31 1.76 8.03
C HIS A 185 2.53 1.23 8.78
N CYS A 186 3.06 0.11 8.27
CA CYS A 186 4.09 -0.69 8.92
C CYS A 186 5.33 -0.85 8.04
N ASN A 187 6.47 -1.12 8.67
CA ASN A 187 7.72 -1.44 7.96
C ASN A 187 7.67 -2.90 7.49
N ILE A 188 7.53 -3.10 6.18
CA ILE A 188 7.47 -4.41 5.53
C ILE A 188 8.81 -4.87 4.96
N ILE A 189 9.87 -4.05 5.12
CA ILE A 189 11.25 -4.40 4.75
C ILE A 189 11.83 -5.35 5.80
N GLU A 190 11.51 -5.12 7.07
CA GLU A 190 12.05 -5.89 8.19
C GLU A 190 11.36 -7.26 8.30
N PRO A 191 12.10 -8.35 8.63
CA PRO A 191 11.51 -9.68 8.77
C PRO A 191 10.45 -9.79 9.85
N ASN A 192 10.44 -8.88 10.84
CA ASN A 192 9.51 -8.94 11.97
C ASN A 192 8.06 -8.85 11.51
N PHE A 193 7.74 -7.96 10.56
CA PHE A 193 6.39 -7.86 10.01
C PHE A 193 5.91 -9.21 9.45
N TRP A 194 6.73 -9.87 8.63
CA TRP A 194 6.37 -11.15 8.03
C TRP A 194 6.28 -12.29 9.05
N LYS A 195 7.06 -12.23 10.13
CA LYS A 195 6.99 -13.20 11.24
C LYS A 195 5.75 -13.00 12.11
N ASP A 196 5.33 -11.75 12.31
CA ASP A 196 4.15 -11.40 13.10
C ASP A 196 2.85 -11.71 12.32
N HIS A 197 2.93 -11.76 10.99
CA HIS A 197 1.79 -12.08 10.11
C HIS A 197 2.08 -13.28 9.16
N PRO A 198 2.33 -14.50 9.69
CA PRO A 198 2.75 -15.65 8.89
C PRO A 198 1.67 -16.14 7.92
N THR A 199 0.40 -15.84 8.18
CA THR A 199 -0.74 -16.23 7.34
C THR A 199 -0.86 -15.41 6.04
N ILE A 200 -0.06 -14.36 5.85
CA ILE A 200 -0.14 -13.53 4.64
C ILE A 200 0.47 -14.25 3.43
N LEU A 201 1.64 -14.85 3.59
CA LEU A 201 2.39 -15.43 2.47
C LEU A 201 2.46 -16.96 2.52
N GLU A 202 1.68 -17.60 3.41
CA GLU A 202 1.59 -19.06 3.65
C GLU A 202 2.66 -19.86 2.88
N GLU A 203 3.85 -19.95 3.48
CA GLU A 203 4.79 -20.99 3.09
C GLU A 203 4.13 -22.31 3.52
N ASP A 204 3.89 -23.21 2.57
CA ASP A 204 3.42 -24.54 2.95
C ASP A 204 4.48 -25.07 3.90
N ALA A 205 4.09 -25.42 5.12
CA ALA A 205 4.93 -26.24 5.98
C ALA A 205 5.14 -27.56 5.24
N GLN A 206 6.25 -27.67 4.52
CA GLN A 206 6.82 -28.93 4.04
C GLN A 206 7.73 -29.50 5.12
#